data_AF-A0A2V6ZL28-F1
#
_entry.id   AF-A0A2V6ZL28-F1
#
_cell.length_a   1.000
_cell.length_b   1.000
_cell.length_c   1.000
_cell.angle_alpha   90.00
_cell.angle_beta   90.00
_cell.angle_gamma   90.00
#
_symmetry.space_group_name_H-M   'P 1'
#
loop_
_entity.id
_entity.type
_entity.pdbx_description
1 polymer ?
#
loop_
_entity_poly.entity_id
_entity_poly.type
_entity_poly.pdbx_seq_one_letter_code
_entity_poly.pdbx_strand_id
1 'polypeptide(L)'
;MLVVDDDGEMRAVFSEYIRLHGFHVLEAKDGLEALLQVKRERPHAIILDLAMPRLGGIDALKRIVKFDPTIAVVVVTGETDTDLHRQASLLGVRAVLRKPVGLPDLLSVL
;
A
#
# COMPACT_ATOMS: atom_id res chain seq x y z
N MET A 1 4.83 -5.82 -8.09
CA MET A 1 4.46 -5.10 -6.85
C MET A 1 3.47 -4.00 -7.23
N LEU A 2 2.63 -3.56 -6.30
CA LEU A 2 1.65 -2.49 -6.51
C LEU A 2 1.88 -1.34 -5.51
N VAL A 3 1.88 -0.10 -5.97
CA VAL A 3 1.90 1.11 -5.13
C VAL A 3 0.55 1.79 -5.22
N VAL A 4 -0.09 2.01 -4.08
CA VAL A 4 -1.42 2.61 -3.97
C VAL A 4 -1.34 3.84 -3.08
N ASP A 5 -1.57 5.00 -3.67
CA ASP A 5 -1.54 6.30 -2.99
C ASP A 5 -2.37 7.26 -3.84
N ASP A 6 -3.18 8.14 -3.28
CA ASP A 6 -3.96 9.12 -4.06
C ASP A 6 -3.11 10.34 -4.47
N ASP A 7 -2.03 10.61 -3.75
CA ASP A 7 -1.03 11.61 -4.10
C ASP A 7 -0.19 11.10 -5.29
N GLY A 8 -0.36 11.74 -6.45
CA GLY A 8 0.35 11.38 -7.67
C GLY A 8 1.85 11.58 -7.61
N GLU A 9 2.33 12.59 -6.88
CA GLU A 9 3.76 12.85 -6.74
C GLU A 9 4.38 11.80 -5.82
N MET A 10 3.76 11.53 -4.68
CA MET A 10 4.26 10.52 -3.74
C MET A 10 4.25 9.12 -4.34
N ARG A 11 3.17 8.76 -5.06
CA ARG A 11 3.06 7.50 -5.80
C ARG A 11 4.19 7.35 -6.83
N ALA A 12 4.50 8.42 -7.58
CA ALA A 12 5.57 8.41 -8.56
C ALA A 12 6.94 8.24 -7.90
N VAL A 13 7.22 8.96 -6.81
CA VAL A 13 8.48 8.86 -6.06
C VAL A 13 8.71 7.44 -5.52
N PHE A 14 7.70 6.84 -4.88
CA PHE A 14 7.81 5.46 -4.40
C PHE A 14 7.99 4.47 -5.56
N SER A 15 7.24 4.65 -6.65
CA SER A 15 7.32 3.76 -7.80
C SER A 15 8.66 3.82 -8.49
N GLU A 16 9.20 5.02 -8.72
CA GLU A 16 10.51 5.21 -9.34
C GLU A 16 11.62 4.63 -8.46
N TYR A 17 11.60 4.95 -7.16
CA TYR A 17 12.60 4.41 -6.23
C TYR A 17 12.60 2.89 -6.22
N ILE A 18 11.42 2.25 -6.21
CA ILE A 18 11.34 0.79 -6.15
C ILE A 18 11.68 0.15 -7.51
N ARG A 19 11.35 0.79 -8.64
CA ARG A 19 11.83 0.37 -9.97
C ARG A 19 13.36 0.41 -10.05
N LEU A 20 14.01 1.43 -9.49
CA LEU A 20 15.48 1.53 -9.45
C LEU A 20 16.13 0.37 -8.68
N HIS A 21 15.40 -0.25 -7.76
CA HIS A 21 15.86 -1.44 -7.01
C HIS A 21 15.48 -2.77 -7.69
N GLY A 22 15.08 -2.74 -8.96
CA GLY A 22 14.88 -3.94 -9.80
C GLY A 22 13.48 -4.54 -9.76
N PHE A 23 12.51 -3.88 -9.11
CA PHE A 23 11.14 -4.39 -9.04
C PHE A 23 10.27 -3.89 -10.20
N HIS A 24 9.41 -4.75 -10.71
CA HIS A 24 8.30 -4.30 -11.55
C HIS A 24 7.21 -3.68 -10.67
N VAL A 25 6.89 -2.41 -10.94
CA VAL A 25 5.90 -1.64 -10.18
C VAL A 25 4.67 -1.34 -11.04
N LEU A 26 3.52 -1.64 -10.46
CA LEU A 26 2.22 -1.18 -10.92
C LEU A 26 1.73 -0.07 -9.98
N GLU A 27 0.86 0.80 -10.47
CA GLU A 27 0.39 1.97 -9.73
C GLU A 27 -1.14 2.01 -9.72
N ALA A 28 -1.72 2.38 -8.58
CA ALA A 28 -3.14 2.66 -8.44
C ALA A 28 -3.34 3.94 -7.65
N LYS A 29 -4.32 4.77 -8.06
CA LYS A 29 -4.58 6.06 -7.40
C LYS A 29 -5.65 6.02 -6.31
N ASP A 30 -6.33 4.88 -6.17
CA ASP A 30 -7.38 4.68 -5.18
C ASP A 30 -7.61 3.19 -4.89
N GLY A 31 -8.42 2.90 -3.88
CA GLY A 31 -8.74 1.54 -3.47
C GLY A 31 -9.48 0.72 -4.53
N LEU A 32 -10.23 1.34 -5.44
CA LEU A 32 -10.95 0.62 -6.50
C LEU A 32 -9.98 0.12 -7.56
N GLU A 33 -9.09 1.00 -8.04
CA GLU A 33 -8.03 0.65 -8.97
C GLU A 33 -7.09 -0.39 -8.38
N ALA A 34 -6.75 -0.26 -7.08
CA ALA A 34 -5.95 -1.25 -6.38
C ALA A 34 -6.59 -2.65 -6.42
N LEU A 35 -7.89 -2.75 -6.11
CA LEU A 35 -8.60 -4.03 -6.15
C LEU A 35 -8.69 -4.62 -7.56
N LEU A 36 -8.83 -3.79 -8.59
CA LEU A 36 -8.83 -4.24 -9.98
C LEU A 36 -7.46 -4.82 -10.36
N GLN A 37 -6.39 -4.13 -10.00
CA GLN A 37 -5.03 -4.59 -10.30
C GLN A 37 -4.64 -5.83 -9.50
N VAL A 38 -5.05 -5.93 -8.23
CA VAL A 38 -4.83 -7.14 -7.42
C VAL A 38 -5.47 -8.37 -8.06
N LYS A 39 -6.70 -8.22 -8.57
CA LYS A 39 -7.39 -9.33 -9.26
C LYS A 39 -6.74 -9.71 -10.58
N ARG A 40 -6.22 -8.73 -11.32
CA ARG A 40 -5.67 -8.94 -12.68
C ARG A 40 -4.22 -9.44 -12.65
N GLU A 41 -3.39 -8.81 -11.84
CA GLU A 41 -1.93 -8.95 -11.88
C GLU A 41 -1.38 -9.78 -10.72
N ARG A 42 -2.16 -9.98 -9.66
CA ARG A 42 -1.77 -10.72 -8.43
C ARG A 42 -0.37 -10.34 -7.92
N PRO A 43 -0.15 -9.07 -7.55
CA PRO A 43 1.16 -8.63 -7.08
C PRO A 43 1.53 -9.33 -5.78
N HIS A 44 2.79 -9.77 -5.65
CA HIS A 44 3.30 -10.41 -4.42
C HIS A 44 3.37 -9.45 -3.22
N ALA A 45 3.49 -8.15 -3.47
CA ALA A 45 3.57 -7.12 -2.45
C ALA A 45 2.87 -5.83 -2.87
N ILE A 46 2.32 -5.11 -1.89
CA ILE A 46 1.56 -3.87 -2.06
C ILE A 46 2.02 -2.84 -1.03
N ILE A 47 2.30 -1.62 -1.48
CA ILE A 47 2.37 -0.43 -0.63
C ILE A 47 1.03 0.27 -0.71
N LEU A 48 0.42 0.55 0.44
CA LEU A 48 -0.94 1.09 0.53
C LEU A 48 -1.02 2.27 1.47
N ASP A 49 -1.44 3.43 0.96
CA ASP A 49 -1.92 4.52 1.81
C ASP A 49 -3.34 4.25 2.31
N LEU A 50 -3.59 4.56 3.58
CA LEU A 50 -4.93 4.53 4.17
C LEU A 50 -5.66 5.87 4.01
N ALA A 51 -4.92 6.98 3.87
CA ALA A 51 -5.43 8.34 3.83
C ALA A 51 -5.96 8.75 2.43
N MET A 52 -6.74 7.88 1.78
CA MET A 52 -7.28 8.13 0.44
C MET A 52 -8.76 8.56 0.46
N PRO A 53 -9.16 9.59 -0.32
CA PRO A 53 -10.56 9.95 -0.52
C PRO A 53 -11.26 8.91 -1.42
N ARG A 54 -12.50 8.54 -1.06
CA ARG A 54 -13.40 7.52 -1.71
C ARG A 54 -13.33 6.14 -1.06
N LEU A 55 -13.21 5.04 -1.84
CA LEU A 55 -13.12 3.68 -1.27
C LEU A 55 -11.85 3.65 -0.41
N GLY A 56 -12.04 3.77 0.91
CA GLY A 56 -10.97 4.06 1.86
C GLY A 56 -9.90 2.96 1.85
N GLY A 57 -8.65 3.33 2.11
CA GLY A 57 -7.54 2.38 2.07
C GLY A 57 -7.71 1.21 3.03
N ILE A 58 -8.40 1.40 4.16
CA ILE A 58 -8.70 0.30 5.10
C ILE A 58 -9.67 -0.73 4.52
N ASP A 59 -10.67 -0.31 3.74
CA ASP A 59 -11.61 -1.22 3.09
C ASP A 59 -10.95 -1.94 1.93
N ALA A 60 -10.06 -1.27 1.19
CA ALA A 60 -9.21 -1.90 0.20
C ALA A 60 -8.31 -2.96 0.86
N LEU A 61 -7.64 -2.63 1.96
CA LEU A 61 -6.81 -3.58 2.72
C LEU A 61 -7.59 -4.82 3.13
N LYS A 62 -8.76 -4.65 3.77
CA LYS A 62 -9.63 -5.76 4.20
C LYS A 62 -9.98 -6.69 3.03
N ARG A 63 -10.30 -6.10 1.87
CA ARG A 63 -10.68 -6.87 0.67
C ARG A 63 -9.49 -7.56 0.01
N ILE A 64 -8.31 -6.93 0.01
CA ILE A 64 -7.07 -7.52 -0.51
C ILE A 64 -6.67 -8.73 0.33
N VAL A 65 -6.57 -8.56 1.67
CA VAL A 65 -6.20 -9.65 2.59
C VAL A 65 -7.20 -10.81 2.52
N LYS A 66 -8.50 -10.50 2.39
CA LYS A 66 -9.53 -11.53 2.20
C LYS A 66 -9.43 -12.25 0.85
N PHE A 67 -9.01 -11.54 -0.20
CA PHE A 67 -8.87 -12.11 -1.54
C PHE A 67 -7.66 -13.04 -1.63
N ASP A 68 -6.52 -12.59 -1.10
CA ASP A 68 -5.29 -13.36 -1.06
C ASP A 68 -4.44 -12.94 0.15
N PRO A 69 -4.42 -13.74 1.24
CA PRO A 69 -3.66 -13.42 2.43
C PRO A 69 -2.14 -13.61 2.24
N THR A 70 -1.69 -14.16 1.11
CA THR A 70 -0.26 -14.31 0.82
C THR A 70 0.38 -13.05 0.27
N ILE A 71 -0.43 -12.07 -0.14
CA ILE A 71 0.05 -10.76 -0.60
C ILE A 71 0.61 -9.98 0.59
N ALA A 72 1.90 -9.64 0.53
CA ALA A 72 2.52 -8.82 1.56
C ALA A 72 2.06 -7.36 1.44
N VAL A 73 1.32 -6.85 2.41
CA VAL A 73 0.89 -5.44 2.42
C VAL A 73 1.72 -4.64 3.41
N VAL A 74 2.34 -3.56 2.94
CA VAL A 74 2.98 -2.53 3.73
C VAL A 74 2.08 -1.29 3.71
N VAL A 75 1.61 -0.88 4.88
CA VAL A 75 0.83 0.35 5.00
C VAL A 75 1.78 1.54 5.16
N VAL A 76 1.55 2.60 4.40
CA VAL A 76 2.29 3.87 4.52
C VAL A 76 1.28 4.99 4.63
N THR A 77 1.07 5.54 5.82
CA THR A 77 -0.01 6.52 6.01
C THR A 77 0.39 7.73 6.85
N GLY A 78 -0.11 8.89 6.48
CA GLY A 78 -0.04 10.12 7.30
C GLY A 78 -1.18 10.21 8.32
N GLU A 79 -2.13 9.26 8.28
CA GLU A 79 -3.26 9.22 9.20
C GLU A 79 -2.76 9.18 10.66
N THR A 80 -3.44 9.90 11.54
CA THR A 80 -3.12 9.92 12.98
C THR A 80 -4.11 9.12 13.81
N ASP A 81 -5.22 8.70 13.19
CA ASP A 81 -6.21 7.81 13.79
C ASP A 81 -5.55 6.48 14.23
N THR A 82 -5.44 6.33 15.55
CA THR A 82 -4.87 5.17 16.22
C THR A 82 -5.71 3.90 16.04
N ASP A 83 -7.02 4.03 15.83
CA ASP A 83 -7.90 2.89 15.61
C ASP A 83 -7.72 2.32 14.20
N LEU A 84 -7.50 3.18 13.21
CA LEU A 84 -7.16 2.78 11.84
C LEU A 84 -5.80 2.05 11.78
N HIS A 85 -4.80 2.55 12.50
CA HIS A 85 -3.50 1.88 12.66
C HIS A 85 -3.64 0.50 13.32
N ARG A 86 -4.43 0.42 14.40
CA ARG A 86 -4.71 -0.82 15.11
C ARG A 86 -5.44 -1.81 14.20
N GLN A 87 -6.46 -1.36 13.47
CA GLN A 87 -7.20 -2.20 12.52
C GLN A 87 -6.28 -2.76 11.42
N ALA A 88 -5.42 -1.93 10.83
CA ALA A 88 -4.45 -2.39 9.84
C ALA A 88 -3.51 -3.46 10.41
N SER A 89 -3.00 -3.24 11.63
CA SER A 89 -2.11 -4.18 12.31
C SER A 89 -2.80 -5.53 12.59
N LEU A 90 -4.08 -5.52 12.97
CA LEU A 90 -4.88 -6.73 13.20
C LEU A 90 -5.18 -7.52 11.91
N LEU A 91 -5.03 -6.92 10.74
CA LEU A 91 -5.22 -7.57 9.44
C LEU A 91 -3.97 -8.30 8.94
N GLY A 92 -2.90 -8.38 9.75
CA GLY A 92 -1.71 -9.16 9.41
C GLY A 92 -0.82 -8.50 8.34
N VAL A 93 -0.86 -7.18 8.24
CA VAL A 93 0.05 -6.43 7.36
C VAL A 93 1.50 -6.65 7.76
N ARG A 94 2.42 -6.62 6.79
CA ARG A 94 3.86 -6.82 7.00
C ARG A 94 4.47 -5.70 7.84
N ALA A 95 4.06 -4.47 7.60
CA ALA A 95 4.49 -3.30 8.34
C ALA A 95 3.46 -2.16 8.21
N VAL A 96 3.50 -1.25 9.19
CA VAL A 96 2.79 0.03 9.15
C VAL A 96 3.82 1.13 9.37
N LEU A 97 4.06 1.94 8.34
CA LEU A 97 4.97 3.08 8.36
C LEU A 97 4.16 4.38 8.37
N ARG A 98 4.66 5.37 9.11
CA ARG A 98 4.05 6.70 9.16
C ARG A 98 4.72 7.63 8.16
N LYS A 99 3.90 8.46 7.50
CA LYS A 99 4.41 9.60 6.73
C LYS A 99 4.84 10.72 7.72
N PRO A 100 5.96 11.43 7.47
CA PRO A 100 6.91 11.21 6.39
C PRO A 100 7.76 9.95 6.62
N VAL A 101 7.94 9.15 5.55
CA VAL A 101 8.73 7.91 5.57
C VAL A 101 9.96 8.06 4.68
N GLY A 102 11.11 7.59 5.15
CA GLY A 102 12.32 7.51 4.34
C GLY A 102 12.22 6.40 3.29
N LEU A 103 12.68 6.65 2.06
CA LEU A 103 12.75 5.63 1.02
C LEU A 103 13.57 4.38 1.42
N PRO A 104 14.69 4.51 2.17
CA PRO A 104 15.41 3.34 2.68
C PRO A 104 14.57 2.53 3.68
N ASP A 105 13.82 3.18 4.57
CA ASP A 105 12.97 2.51 5.56
C ASP A 105 11.84 1.74 4.86
N LEU A 106 11.24 2.34 3.83
CA LEU A 106 10.24 1.70 2.99
C LEU A 106 10.78 0.42 2.35
N LEU A 107 11.99 0.45 1.78
CA LEU A 107 12.60 -0.71 1.15
C LEU A 107 12.99 -1.81 2.14
N SER A 108 13.38 -1.44 3.36
CA SER A 108 13.79 -2.38 4.40
C SER A 108 12.67 -3.33 4.86
N VAL A 109 11.42 -2.92 4.65
CA VAL A 109 10.22 -3.69 5.02
C VAL A 109 9.50 -4.34 3.83
N LEU A 110 10.02 -4.21 2.60
CA LEU A 110 9.53 -4.97 1.45
C LEU A 110 10.07 -6.41 1.47
#